data_AF-A0AAV9SUD4-F1
#
_entry.id   AF-A0AAV9SUD4-F1
#
_cell.length_a   1.000
_cell.length_b   1.000
_cell.length_c   1.000
_cell.angle_alpha   90.00
_cell.angle_beta   90.00
_cell.angle_gamma   90.00
#
_symmetry.space_group_name_H-M   'P 1'
#
loop_
_entity.id
_entity.type
_entity.pdbx_description
1 polymer ?
#
loop_
_entity_poly.entity_id
_entity_poly.type
_entity_poly.pdbx_seq_one_letter_code
_entity_poly.pdbx_strand_id
1 'polypeptide(L)'
;MHGWEFWAPGVHTGPLAASATADRRALVGTWLMYPSRLQSITNEKFLRNPIESTTAPKGLDHFDQPTAVKMPSHKTFRTKQKLAKAQKQNRPIPQWIRLRTGNTIRYNAKRRHWRKSKLGI
;
A
#
# COMPACT_ATOMS: atom_id res chain seq x y z
N MET A 1 -52.52 -35.07 -13.83
CA MET A 1 -51.43 -35.63 -14.64
C MET A 1 -51.27 -34.76 -15.88
N HIS A 2 -50.32 -33.83 -15.91
CA HIS A 2 -49.79 -33.28 -17.16
C HIS A 2 -48.35 -32.85 -16.90
N GLY A 3 -47.43 -33.69 -17.36
CA GLY A 3 -46.01 -33.39 -17.42
C GLY A 3 -45.74 -32.32 -18.46
N TRP A 4 -44.75 -31.48 -18.17
CA TRP A 4 -44.19 -30.53 -19.11
C TRP A 4 -42.69 -30.80 -19.15
N GLU A 5 -42.31 -31.72 -20.03
CA GLU A 5 -40.94 -31.83 -20.50
C GLU A 5 -40.77 -30.99 -21.78
N PHE A 6 -39.52 -30.59 -22.02
CA PHE A 6 -38.92 -30.35 -23.33
C PHE A 6 -39.05 -28.96 -23.97
N TRP A 7 -38.01 -28.11 -23.83
CA TRP A 7 -37.05 -27.90 -24.92
C TRP A 7 -35.78 -27.16 -24.43
N ALA A 8 -34.62 -27.74 -24.72
CA ALA A 8 -33.31 -27.10 -24.67
C ALA A 8 -32.85 -26.80 -26.12
N PRO A 9 -32.07 -25.74 -26.37
CA PRO A 9 -31.19 -25.71 -27.53
C PRO A 9 -29.73 -25.86 -27.11
N GLY A 10 -29.13 -26.98 -27.50
CA GLY A 10 -27.69 -27.20 -27.48
C GLY A 10 -27.03 -26.90 -28.83
N VAL A 11 -25.84 -26.29 -28.74
CA VAL A 11 -24.60 -26.45 -29.55
C VAL A 11 -24.61 -26.39 -31.08
N HIS A 12 -23.76 -25.51 -31.63
CA HIS A 12 -22.74 -25.75 -32.68
C HIS A 12 -21.86 -24.48 -32.79
N THR A 13 -20.57 -24.40 -32.40
CA THR A 13 -19.31 -25.00 -32.89
C THR A 13 -18.97 -24.74 -34.37
N GLY A 14 -17.96 -23.88 -34.60
CA GLY A 14 -17.03 -23.95 -35.75
C GLY A 14 -16.39 -22.63 -36.19
N PRO A 15 -15.04 -22.51 -36.21
CA PRO A 15 -14.33 -21.51 -37.00
C PRO A 15 -13.32 -22.14 -38.00
N LEU A 16 -13.42 -21.81 -39.29
CA LEU A 16 -12.46 -22.10 -40.39
C LEU A 16 -12.68 -20.98 -41.44
N ALA A 17 -11.72 -20.27 -42.05
CA ALA A 17 -10.36 -20.56 -42.52
C ALA A 17 -9.53 -19.23 -42.51
N ALA A 18 -8.27 -19.20 -42.04
CA ALA A 18 -7.01 -19.37 -42.79
C ALA A 18 -6.82 -18.45 -44.01
N SER A 19 -6.00 -17.40 -43.84
CA SER A 19 -5.09 -16.92 -44.89
C SER A 19 -3.70 -16.67 -44.27
N ALA A 20 -2.71 -17.22 -44.95
CA ALA A 20 -1.34 -17.34 -44.51
C ALA A 20 -0.54 -16.06 -44.83
N THR A 21 0.26 -15.59 -43.87
CA THR A 21 1.59 -15.06 -44.16
C THR A 21 2.48 -15.45 -42.99
N ALA A 22 3.47 -16.29 -43.31
CA ALA A 22 4.41 -16.83 -42.35
C ALA A 22 5.28 -15.73 -41.76
N ASP A 23 5.46 -15.73 -40.43
CA ASP A 23 6.69 -15.24 -39.84
C ASP A 23 7.25 -16.32 -38.91
N ARG A 24 8.46 -16.78 -39.25
CA ARG A 24 9.19 -17.87 -38.60
C ARG A 24 10.10 -17.25 -37.55
N ARG A 25 9.78 -17.44 -36.27
CA ARG A 25 10.68 -17.43 -35.07
C ARG A 25 9.78 -17.52 -33.84
N ALA A 26 9.97 -18.32 -32.81
CA ALA A 26 10.78 -19.48 -32.51
C ALA A 26 10.19 -20.07 -31.19
N LEU A 27 9.99 -21.39 -31.17
CA LEU A 27 10.09 -22.29 -30.02
C LEU A 27 9.23 -22.04 -28.77
N VAL A 28 8.10 -22.76 -28.74
CA VAL A 28 7.46 -23.27 -27.51
C VAL A 28 8.32 -24.42 -26.96
N GLY A 29 8.61 -24.41 -25.66
CA GLY A 29 9.37 -25.48 -24.99
C GLY A 29 8.94 -25.67 -23.54
N THR A 30 7.94 -26.54 -23.35
CA THR A 30 7.73 -27.46 -22.22
C THR A 30 7.98 -26.98 -20.78
N TRP A 31 6.87 -26.79 -20.06
CA TRP A 31 6.78 -26.89 -18.60
C TRP A 31 6.97 -28.36 -18.17
N LEU A 32 8.03 -28.63 -17.42
CA LEU A 32 8.16 -29.81 -16.56
C LEU A 32 8.31 -29.35 -15.11
N MET A 33 7.59 -30.05 -14.27
CA MET A 33 7.24 -29.78 -12.88
C MET A 33 8.38 -30.12 -11.91
N TYR A 34 8.28 -29.58 -10.68
CA TYR A 34 8.96 -29.93 -9.41
C TYR A 34 10.34 -29.30 -9.07
N PRO A 35 10.75 -29.22 -7.78
CA PRO A 35 10.04 -29.01 -6.50
C PRO A 35 10.54 -27.76 -5.71
N SER A 36 9.76 -27.42 -4.69
CA SER A 36 10.13 -26.67 -3.49
C SER A 36 11.53 -27.00 -2.92
N ARG A 37 12.33 -25.96 -2.63
CA ARG A 37 13.42 -26.04 -1.65
C ARG A 37 13.40 -24.80 -0.76
N LEU A 38 12.87 -24.96 0.44
CA LEU A 38 13.11 -24.06 1.55
C LEU A 38 14.63 -23.95 1.74
N GLN A 39 15.21 -22.77 1.51
CA GLN A 39 16.56 -22.47 1.96
C GLN A 39 16.45 -21.86 3.35
N SER A 40 16.92 -22.63 4.33
CA SER A 40 17.19 -22.20 5.69
C SER A 40 18.05 -20.94 5.67
N ILE A 41 17.55 -19.86 6.28
CA ILE A 41 18.35 -18.68 6.60
C ILE A 41 19.22 -19.06 7.81
N THR A 42 20.37 -19.68 7.56
CA THR A 42 21.43 -19.77 8.57
C THR A 42 22.24 -18.48 8.53
N ASN A 43 22.21 -17.75 9.64
CA ASN A 43 22.89 -16.48 9.83
C ASN A 43 24.41 -16.70 9.92
N GLU A 44 25.13 -16.60 8.81
CA GLU A 44 26.61 -16.62 8.81
C GLU A 44 27.25 -15.35 8.23
N LYS A 45 26.55 -14.21 8.30
CA LYS A 45 27.08 -12.91 7.81
C LYS A 45 27.45 -11.93 8.92
N PHE A 46 27.58 -12.38 10.16
CA PHE A 46 27.87 -11.50 11.30
C PHE A 46 29.31 -11.51 11.80
N LEU A 47 30.23 -12.28 11.22
CA LEU A 47 31.62 -12.29 11.68
C LEU A 47 32.61 -12.35 10.51
N ARG A 48 32.90 -11.17 9.93
CA ARG A 48 34.20 -10.78 9.35
C ARG A 48 34.06 -9.37 8.74
N ASN A 49 34.41 -8.34 9.51
CA ASN A 49 34.84 -7.07 8.93
C ASN A 49 36.36 -7.00 9.13
N PRO A 50 37.17 -7.08 8.06
CA PRO A 50 38.61 -6.90 8.14
C PRO A 50 38.93 -5.48 8.57
N ILE A 51 39.76 -5.35 9.60
CA ILE A 51 40.40 -4.12 10.01
C ILE A 51 41.57 -3.95 9.04
N GLU A 52 41.52 -2.97 8.13
CA GLU A 52 42.73 -2.33 7.62
C GLU A 52 42.41 -1.00 6.92
N SER A 53 43.30 -0.06 7.18
CA SER A 53 43.26 1.38 7.00
C SER A 53 43.52 1.86 5.56
N THR A 54 42.81 2.93 5.14
CA THR A 54 43.34 4.09 4.35
C THR A 54 42.29 4.64 3.38
N THR A 55 41.64 5.74 3.79
CA THR A 55 41.56 7.03 3.06
C THR A 55 40.73 7.95 3.94
N ALA A 56 41.40 8.91 4.58
CA ALA A 56 40.76 9.87 5.47
C ALA A 56 39.77 10.76 4.66
N PRO A 57 38.47 10.80 5.01
CA PRO A 57 37.61 11.85 4.50
C PRO A 57 38.06 13.19 5.11
N LYS A 58 38.49 14.12 4.25
CA LYS A 58 38.75 15.52 4.59
C LYS A 58 37.51 16.11 5.26
N GLY A 59 37.69 16.60 6.49
CA GLY A 59 36.78 17.57 7.15
C GLY A 59 35.41 17.03 7.54
N LEU A 60 35.36 16.01 8.41
CA LEU A 60 34.18 15.71 9.21
C LEU A 60 34.27 16.43 10.56
N ASP A 61 34.33 17.75 10.48
CA ASP A 61 34.09 18.62 11.63
C ASP A 61 32.59 18.98 11.61
N HIS A 62 31.72 17.97 11.50
CA HIS A 62 30.31 18.16 11.80
C HIS A 62 30.25 18.32 13.32
N PHE A 63 30.52 19.55 13.79
CA PHE A 63 30.13 20.00 15.11
C PHE A 63 28.66 19.61 15.26
N ASP A 64 28.42 18.53 15.99
CA ASP A 64 27.12 18.09 16.46
C ASP A 64 26.69 19.16 17.46
N GLN A 65 26.18 20.27 16.93
CA GLN A 65 25.57 21.33 17.71
C GLN A 65 24.45 20.61 18.47
N PRO A 66 24.43 20.64 19.82
CA PRO A 66 23.31 20.07 20.54
C PRO A 66 22.08 20.81 20.04
N THR A 67 21.28 20.14 19.20
CA THR A 67 20.07 20.73 18.63
C THR A 67 19.26 21.14 19.83
N ALA A 68 19.21 22.44 20.13
CA ALA A 68 18.58 22.96 21.33
C ALA A 68 17.20 22.30 21.42
N VAL A 69 17.05 21.36 22.37
CA VAL A 69 15.87 20.50 22.45
C VAL A 69 14.72 21.44 22.72
N LYS A 70 14.01 21.82 21.66
CA LYS A 70 12.92 22.77 21.73
C LYS A 70 11.79 22.06 22.46
N MET A 71 11.80 22.22 23.77
CA MET A 71 10.79 21.62 24.63
C MET A 71 9.42 22.02 24.10
N PRO A 72 8.48 21.07 24.01
CA PRO A 72 7.13 21.39 23.57
C PRO A 72 6.55 22.46 24.50
N SER A 73 5.83 23.42 23.92
CA SER A 73 5.17 24.48 24.68
C SER A 73 4.34 23.89 25.83
N HIS A 74 4.50 24.46 27.03
CA HIS A 74 3.67 24.11 28.16
C HIS A 74 2.24 24.62 27.91
N LYS A 75 1.28 23.71 27.78
CA LYS A 75 -0.14 24.01 27.53
C LYS A 75 -1.01 23.60 28.71
N THR A 76 -2.04 24.38 29.00
CA THR A 76 -3.04 24.07 30.02
C THR A 76 -3.88 22.83 29.63
N PHE A 77 -4.53 22.20 30.62
CA PHE A 77 -5.38 21.04 30.39
C PHE A 77 -6.55 21.33 29.44
N ARG A 78 -7.20 22.50 29.58
CA ARG A 78 -8.32 22.91 28.71
C ARG A 78 -7.89 23.00 27.24
N THR A 79 -6.72 23.57 26.96
CA THR A 79 -6.17 23.64 25.59
C THR A 79 -5.82 22.25 25.07
N LYS A 80 -5.20 21.39 25.89
CA LYS A 80 -4.91 19.99 25.51
C LYS A 80 -6.19 19.22 25.16
N GLN A 81 -7.27 19.41 25.92
CA GLN A 81 -8.56 18.78 25.66
C GLN A 81 -9.16 19.24 24.32
N LYS A 82 -9.13 20.55 24.03
CA LYS A 82 -9.57 21.11 22.74
C LYS A 82 -8.75 20.54 21.57
N LEU A 83 -7.42 20.49 21.71
CA LEU A 83 -6.52 19.93 20.70
C LEU A 83 -6.79 18.44 20.45
N ALA A 84 -6.98 17.65 21.52
CA ALA A 84 -7.31 16.24 21.41
C ALA A 84 -8.66 16.02 20.72
N LYS A 85 -9.68 16.83 21.03
CA LYS A 85 -10.99 16.76 20.36
C LYS A 85 -10.88 17.11 18.88
N ALA A 86 -10.15 18.18 18.54
CA ALA A 86 -9.91 18.57 17.15
C ALA A 86 -9.18 17.48 16.36
N GLN A 87 -8.20 16.80 16.98
CA GLN A 87 -7.53 15.66 16.37
C GLN A 87 -8.49 14.48 16.16
N LYS A 88 -9.35 14.18 17.14
CA LYS A 88 -10.34 13.10 17.04
C LYS A 88 -11.40 13.34 15.95
N GLN A 89 -11.80 14.59 15.73
CA GLN A 89 -12.78 14.97 14.70
C GLN A 89 -12.19 14.93 13.28
N ASN A 90 -10.88 15.06 13.13
CA ASN A 90 -10.20 15.15 11.85
C ASN A 90 -9.98 13.77 11.19
N ARG A 91 -11.05 12.99 11.06
CA ARG A 91 -11.03 11.61 10.53
C ARG A 91 -11.93 11.48 9.29
N PRO A 92 -11.61 10.56 8.36
CA PRO A 92 -12.47 10.27 7.21
C PRO A 92 -13.76 9.58 7.65
N ILE A 93 -14.79 9.66 6.80
CA ILE A 93 -16.08 9.00 7.06
C ILE A 93 -15.91 7.48 6.93
N PRO A 94 -16.45 6.68 7.88
CA PRO A 94 -16.47 5.22 7.80
C PRO A 94 -17.19 4.69 6.55
N GLN A 95 -16.72 3.57 6.00
CA GLN A 95 -17.27 3.02 4.76
C GLN A 95 -18.73 2.57 4.89
N TRP A 96 -19.09 1.89 5.99
CA TRP A 96 -20.46 1.41 6.20
C TRP A 96 -21.50 2.53 6.16
N ILE A 97 -21.14 3.76 6.55
CA ILE A 97 -22.02 4.94 6.45
C ILE A 97 -22.32 5.24 4.98
N ARG A 98 -21.34 5.16 4.08
CA ARG A 98 -21.54 5.39 2.64
C ARG A 98 -22.46 4.36 2.00
N LEU A 99 -22.52 3.16 2.57
CA LEU A 99 -23.32 2.05 2.07
C LEU A 99 -24.76 2.07 2.63
N ARG A 100 -25.10 2.98 3.53
CA ARG A 100 -26.48 3.13 4.04
C ARG A 100 -27.39 3.66 2.93
N THR A 101 -28.54 3.03 2.76
CA THR A 101 -29.59 3.48 1.83
C THR A 101 -30.07 4.90 2.18
N GLY A 102 -30.29 5.74 1.17
CA GLY A 102 -30.76 7.13 1.36
C GLY A 102 -29.72 8.10 1.94
N ASN A 103 -28.45 7.71 2.06
CA ASN A 103 -27.40 8.60 2.56
C ASN A 103 -26.81 9.48 1.45
N THR A 104 -26.86 10.81 1.63
CA THR A 104 -26.27 11.81 0.73
C THR A 104 -24.83 12.18 1.09
N ILE A 105 -24.34 11.82 2.28
CA ILE A 105 -23.05 12.23 2.82
C ILE A 105 -21.93 11.33 2.26
N ARG A 106 -21.01 11.91 1.46
CA ARG A 106 -19.88 11.16 0.84
C ARG A 106 -18.52 11.41 1.48
N TYR A 107 -18.27 12.65 1.92
CA TYR A 107 -17.02 13.08 2.54
C TYR A 107 -17.27 14.02 3.73
N ASN A 108 -16.27 14.17 4.61
CA ASN A 108 -16.35 15.06 5.77
C ASN A 108 -15.97 16.48 5.36
N ALA A 109 -16.98 17.32 5.12
CA ALA A 109 -16.78 18.72 4.74
C ALA A 109 -16.06 19.56 5.82
N LYS A 110 -16.14 19.17 7.09
CA LYS A 110 -15.49 19.86 8.22
C LYS A 110 -14.10 19.32 8.54
N ARG A 111 -13.56 18.41 7.71
CA ARG A 111 -12.20 17.88 7.88
C ARG A 111 -11.18 19.01 7.68
N ARG A 112 -10.12 19.04 8.50
CA ARG A 112 -9.17 20.15 8.55
C ARG A 112 -7.76 19.71 8.17
N HIS A 113 -7.02 20.54 7.43
CA HIS A 113 -5.57 20.35 7.25
C HIS A 113 -4.79 21.43 8.02
N TRP A 114 -3.77 21.03 8.79
CA TRP A 114 -3.05 21.93 9.71
C TRP A 114 -2.27 23.05 9.00
N ARG A 115 -1.90 22.86 7.73
CA ARG A 115 -1.27 23.90 6.90
C ARG A 115 -2.29 24.88 6.32
N LYS A 116 -3.53 24.45 6.03
CA LYS A 116 -4.53 25.29 5.36
C LYS A 116 -5.36 26.16 6.31
N SER A 117 -5.75 25.63 7.47
CA SER A 117 -6.58 26.38 8.43
C SER A 117 -6.14 26.18 9.89
N LYS A 118 -6.16 27.27 10.65
CA LYS A 118 -5.71 27.31 12.06
C LYS A 118 -6.90 27.12 13.01
N LEU A 119 -6.62 26.65 14.23
CA LEU A 119 -7.66 26.30 15.22
C LEU A 119 -8.14 27.51 16.06
N GLY A 120 -7.39 28.61 16.10
CA GLY A 120 -7.79 29.82 16.83
C GLY A 120 -8.09 29.59 18.32
N ILE A 121 -7.27 28.78 18.99
CA ILE A 121 -7.44 28.35 20.40
C ILE A 121 -6.15 28.52 21.19
#